data_AF-A0A7S2DME4-F1
#
_entry.id   AF-A0A7S2DME4-F1
#
_cell.length_a   1.000
_cell.length_b   1.000
_cell.length_c   1.000
_cell.angle_alpha   90.00
_cell.angle_beta   90.00
_cell.angle_gamma   90.00
#
_symmetry.space_group_name_H-M   'P 1'
#
loop_
_entity.id
_entity.type
_entity.pdbx_description
1 polymer ?
#
loop_
_entity_poly.entity_id
_entity_poly.type
_entity_poly.pdbx_seq_one_letter_code
_entity_poly.pdbx_strand_id
1 'polypeptide(L)'
;RKTLSSVYQVLDVNGQQLDLRTENSWNLKVENVETPELVEVFAINSLAPFILLSRLRPLLRLSPQSPRFVVNVSAMEGKFYRHKNERHPHTNMAKAALNMMTRTSATEMASTDQIWMN
;
A
#
# COMPACT_ATOMS: atom_id res chain seq x y z
N ARG A 1 39.38 1.27 -20.03
CA ARG A 1 37.99 0.75 -20.16
C ARG A 1 37.93 -0.60 -19.46
N LYS A 2 37.54 -0.63 -18.18
CA LYS A 2 37.24 -1.89 -17.47
C LYS A 2 35.86 -2.35 -17.95
N THR A 3 35.82 -3.45 -18.68
CA THR A 3 34.59 -4.15 -19.07
C THR A 3 33.93 -4.66 -17.79
N LEU A 4 32.78 -4.08 -17.44
CA LEU A 4 31.88 -4.55 -16.39
C LEU A 4 31.34 -5.91 -16.82
N SER A 5 32.01 -6.97 -16.37
CA SER A 5 31.56 -8.33 -16.50
C SER A 5 30.26 -8.51 -15.70
N SER A 6 29.16 -8.75 -16.42
CA SER A 6 28.17 -9.78 -16.10
C SER A 6 27.92 -10.02 -14.60
N VAL A 7 27.27 -9.05 -13.94
CA VAL A 7 26.43 -9.40 -12.79
C VAL A 7 25.14 -9.90 -13.42
N TYR A 8 25.02 -11.22 -13.57
CA TYR A 8 23.77 -11.84 -14.01
C TYR A 8 22.62 -11.27 -13.18
N GLN A 9 21.62 -10.68 -13.85
CA GLN A 9 20.37 -10.33 -13.20
C GLN A 9 19.74 -11.62 -12.73
N VAL A 10 19.90 -11.94 -11.44
CA VAL A 10 19.18 -13.05 -10.81
C VAL A 10 17.72 -12.61 -10.76
N LEU A 11 16.88 -13.29 -11.52
CA LEU A 11 15.46 -13.01 -11.59
C LEU A 11 14.68 -13.98 -10.70
N ASP A 12 13.59 -13.50 -10.13
CA ASP A 12 12.61 -14.34 -9.46
C ASP A 12 11.78 -15.15 -10.48
N VAL A 13 10.83 -15.94 -10.00
CA VAL A 13 9.92 -16.75 -10.84
C VAL A 13 9.05 -15.91 -11.78
N ASN A 14 8.97 -14.59 -11.56
CA ASN A 14 8.19 -13.65 -12.35
C ASN A 14 9.07 -12.81 -13.30
N GLY A 15 10.37 -13.09 -13.38
CA GLY A 15 11.30 -12.31 -14.21
C GLY A 15 11.67 -10.95 -13.61
N GLN A 16 11.42 -10.73 -12.32
CA GLN A 16 11.78 -9.49 -11.61
C GLN A 16 13.16 -9.62 -10.96
N GLN A 17 13.90 -8.52 -10.86
CA GLN A 17 15.19 -8.51 -10.19
C GLN A 17 15.06 -8.94 -8.72
N LEU A 18 15.83 -9.97 -8.34
CA LEU A 18 15.85 -10.44 -6.96
C LEU A 18 16.55 -9.42 -6.05
N ASP A 19 15.89 -9.06 -4.94
CA ASP A 19 16.52 -8.23 -3.91
C ASP A 19 17.45 -9.10 -3.05
N LEU A 20 18.75 -8.98 -3.31
CA LEU A 20 19.82 -9.73 -2.62
C LEU A 20 20.39 -8.98 -1.40
N ARG A 21 19.83 -7.82 -1.04
CA ARG A 21 20.32 -7.05 0.11
C ARG A 21 20.02 -7.80 1.41
N THR A 22 20.95 -7.71 2.36
CA THR A 22 20.77 -8.27 3.71
C THR A 22 19.82 -7.45 4.56
N GLU A 23 19.65 -6.16 4.23
CA GLU A 23 18.75 -5.21 4.89
C GLU A 23 17.87 -4.51 3.86
N ASN A 24 16.57 -4.44 4.16
CA ASN A 24 15.58 -3.76 3.34
C ASN A 24 14.35 -3.41 4.20
N SER A 25 13.42 -2.66 3.62
CA SER A 25 12.20 -2.21 4.30
C SER A 25 11.38 -3.32 4.97
N TRP A 26 11.53 -4.59 4.53
CA TRP A 26 10.81 -5.73 5.09
C TRP A 26 11.40 -6.27 6.40
N ASN A 27 12.66 -5.96 6.69
CA ASN A 27 13.34 -6.49 7.87
C ASN A 27 13.76 -5.45 8.92
N LEU A 28 13.48 -4.16 8.68
CA LEU A 28 13.71 -3.08 9.63
C LEU A 28 12.85 -3.22 10.89
N LYS A 29 13.45 -2.94 12.06
CA LYS A 29 12.76 -2.72 13.34
C LYS A 29 12.45 -1.23 13.53
N VAL A 30 11.63 -0.89 14.52
CA VAL A 30 11.14 0.49 14.73
C VAL A 30 12.26 1.52 14.86
N GLU A 31 13.34 1.18 15.54
CA GLU A 31 14.51 2.02 15.76
C GLU A 31 15.39 2.19 14.51
N ASN A 32 15.20 1.34 13.49
CA ASN A 32 15.98 1.34 12.25
C ASN A 32 15.23 1.96 11.07
N VAL A 33 13.98 2.41 11.25
CA VAL A 33 13.24 3.08 10.18
C VAL A 33 13.66 4.54 10.11
N GLU A 34 14.35 4.91 9.04
CA GLU A 34 14.71 6.30 8.79
C GLU A 34 13.46 7.14 8.45
N THR A 35 13.49 8.42 8.81
CA THR A 35 12.37 9.35 8.55
C THR A 35 11.94 9.40 7.08
N PRO A 36 12.85 9.45 6.07
CA PRO A 36 12.44 9.46 4.67
C PRO A 36 11.65 8.21 4.27
N GLU A 37 12.13 7.02 4.68
CA GLU A 37 11.45 5.74 4.44
C GLU A 37 10.04 5.73 5.07
N LEU A 38 9.91 6.18 6.32
CA LEU A 38 8.61 6.29 6.98
C LEU A 38 7.64 7.17 6.19
N VAL A 39 8.11 8.34 5.76
CA VAL A 39 7.31 9.31 5.00
C VAL A 39 6.90 8.73 3.65
N GLU A 40 7.82 8.12 2.91
CA GLU A 40 7.54 7.51 1.60
C GLU A 40 6.53 6.36 1.70
N VAL A 41 6.71 5.47 2.67
CA VAL A 41 5.78 4.35 2.90
C VAL A 41 4.38 4.86 3.19
N PHE A 42 4.22 5.89 4.03
CA PHE A 42 2.92 6.51 4.29
C PHE A 42 2.37 7.26 3.07
N ALA A 43 3.22 8.00 2.36
CA ALA A 43 2.84 8.74 1.17
C ALA A 43 2.21 7.80 0.13
N ILE A 44 2.88 6.68 -0.14
CA ILE A 44 2.46 5.71 -1.15
C ILE A 44 1.27 4.87 -0.67
N ASN A 45 1.31 4.36 0.57
CA ASN A 45 0.35 3.35 1.01
C ASN A 45 -0.87 3.91 1.75
N SER A 46 -0.88 5.18 2.13
CA SER A 46 -2.00 5.79 2.87
C SER A 46 -2.41 7.15 2.31
N LEU A 47 -1.49 8.09 2.16
CA LEU A 47 -1.85 9.47 1.76
C LEU A 47 -2.32 9.53 0.30
N ALA A 48 -1.59 8.94 -0.63
CA ALA A 48 -1.98 8.93 -2.04
C ALA A 48 -3.35 8.25 -2.25
N PRO A 49 -3.65 7.04 -1.71
CA PRO A 49 -4.98 6.46 -1.78
C PRO A 49 -6.09 7.37 -1.25
N PHE A 50 -5.87 8.02 -0.10
CA PHE A 50 -6.85 8.94 0.48
C PHE A 50 -7.12 10.14 -0.43
N ILE A 51 -6.07 10.78 -0.94
CA ILE A 51 -6.20 11.94 -1.84
C ILE A 51 -6.90 11.54 -3.14
N LEU A 52 -6.54 10.38 -3.72
CA LEU A 52 -7.17 9.86 -4.93
C LEU A 52 -8.65 9.60 -4.68
N LEU A 53 -9.03 8.90 -3.60
CA LEU A 53 -10.42 8.64 -3.26
C LEU A 53 -11.21 9.94 -3.06
N SER A 54 -10.65 10.89 -2.32
CA SER A 54 -11.26 12.19 -2.04
C SER A 54 -11.59 12.96 -3.32
N ARG A 55 -10.68 12.94 -4.30
CA ARG A 55 -10.88 13.62 -5.60
C ARG A 55 -11.72 12.80 -6.58
N LEU A 56 -11.65 11.47 -6.51
CA LEU A 56 -12.37 10.57 -7.40
C LEU A 56 -13.85 10.47 -7.05
N ARG A 57 -14.21 10.53 -5.76
CA ARG A 57 -15.61 10.36 -5.31
C ARG A 57 -16.59 11.32 -5.99
N PRO A 58 -16.35 12.64 -6.07
CA PRO A 58 -17.21 13.55 -6.83
C PRO A 58 -17.34 13.18 -8.32
N LEU A 59 -16.27 12.67 -8.93
CA LEU A 59 -16.28 12.25 -10.34
C LEU A 59 -17.09 10.97 -10.54
N LEU A 60 -16.99 10.02 -9.60
CA LEU A 60 -17.81 8.80 -9.61
C LEU A 60 -19.31 9.11 -9.47
N ARG A 61 -19.69 10.16 -8.73
CA ARG A 61 -21.09 10.60 -8.65
C ARG A 61 -21.65 11.07 -9.99
N LEU A 62 -20.81 11.61 -10.86
CA LEU A 62 -21.19 12.07 -12.20
C LEU A 62 -21.22 10.93 -13.24
N SER A 63 -20.70 9.75 -12.89
CA SER A 63 -20.69 8.60 -13.79
C SER A 63 -22.11 8.05 -13.98
N PRO A 64 -22.57 7.87 -15.24
CA PRO A 64 -23.89 7.28 -15.50
C PRO A 64 -23.95 5.78 -15.17
N GLN A 65 -22.81 5.13 -14.93
CA GLN A 65 -22.72 3.73 -14.54
C GLN A 65 -23.00 3.54 -13.04
N SER A 66 -23.77 2.53 -12.69
CA SER A 66 -24.06 2.12 -11.31
C SER A 66 -24.28 0.59 -11.27
N PRO A 67 -23.77 -0.14 -10.26
CA PRO A 67 -22.93 0.34 -9.16
C PRO A 67 -21.51 0.70 -9.59
N ARG A 68 -20.82 1.51 -8.78
CA ARG A 68 -19.41 1.87 -8.96
C ARG A 68 -18.57 1.25 -7.86
N PHE A 69 -17.28 1.04 -8.15
CA PHE A 69 -16.39 0.34 -7.24
C PHE A 69 -15.06 1.07 -7.09
N VAL A 70 -14.58 1.13 -5.85
CA VAL A 70 -13.20 1.47 -5.51
C VAL A 70 -12.58 0.24 -4.85
N VAL A 71 -11.42 -0.19 -5.33
CA VAL A 71 -10.70 -1.33 -4.75
C VAL A 71 -9.31 -0.87 -4.32
N ASN A 72 -9.13 -0.72 -3.02
CA ASN A 72 -7.87 -0.49 -2.36
C ASN A 72 -7.13 -1.83 -2.20
N VAL A 73 -5.89 -1.88 -2.67
CA VAL A 73 -5.04 -3.06 -2.50
C VAL A 73 -4.21 -2.91 -1.23
N SER A 74 -4.63 -3.63 -0.20
CA SER A 74 -3.92 -3.73 1.07
C SER A 74 -3.15 -5.05 1.20
N ALA A 75 -2.59 -5.29 2.38
CA ALA A 75 -1.84 -6.49 2.69
C ALA A 75 -2.23 -7.05 4.06
N MET A 76 -1.80 -8.29 4.34
CA MET A 76 -1.95 -8.91 5.66
C MET A 76 -1.31 -8.07 6.78
N GLU A 77 -0.34 -7.23 6.42
CA GLU A 77 0.32 -6.24 7.26
C GLU A 77 -0.67 -5.25 7.90
N GLY A 78 -1.74 -4.87 7.21
CA GLY A 78 -2.74 -3.95 7.76
C GLY A 78 -3.74 -4.61 8.72
N LYS A 79 -3.66 -5.92 8.99
CA LYS A 79 -4.58 -6.64 9.89
C LYS A 79 -4.05 -6.66 11.32
N PHE A 80 -4.88 -6.23 12.27
CA PHE A 80 -4.54 -6.21 13.70
C PHE A 80 -4.51 -7.62 14.32
N TYR A 81 -5.55 -8.43 14.06
CA TYR A 81 -5.72 -9.74 14.69
C TYR A 81 -5.00 -10.87 13.93
N ARG A 82 -3.68 -10.76 13.76
CA ARG A 82 -2.82 -11.83 13.26
C ARG A 82 -1.47 -11.81 13.97
N HIS A 83 -0.76 -12.94 13.90
CA HIS A 83 0.63 -12.98 14.33
C HIS A 83 1.45 -11.99 13.51
N LYS A 84 2.21 -11.16 14.21
CA LYS A 84 3.16 -10.18 13.66
C LYS A 84 4.48 -10.35 14.40
N ASN A 85 5.58 -10.14 13.68
CA ASN A 85 6.88 -9.95 14.29
C ASN A 85 7.18 -8.44 14.43
N GLU A 86 8.34 -8.12 14.96
CA GLU A 86 8.82 -6.76 15.21
C GLU A 86 9.34 -6.02 13.97
N ARG A 87 9.22 -6.61 12.77
CA ARG A 87 9.77 -6.08 11.52
C ARG A 87 8.73 -5.27 10.74
N HIS A 88 9.20 -4.41 9.83
CA HIS A 88 8.40 -3.55 8.94
C HIS A 88 7.21 -2.85 9.63
N PRO A 89 7.39 -2.25 10.82
CA PRO A 89 6.29 -1.67 11.58
C PRO A 89 5.61 -0.51 10.84
N HIS A 90 6.36 0.28 10.08
CA HIS A 90 5.84 1.40 9.29
C HIS A 90 4.92 0.94 8.14
N THR A 91 5.25 -0.16 7.45
CA THR A 91 4.37 -0.76 6.44
C THR A 91 3.09 -1.30 7.07
N ASN A 92 3.20 -2.00 8.21
CA ASN A 92 2.06 -2.43 9.00
C ASN A 92 1.14 -1.25 9.36
N MET A 93 1.70 -0.14 9.85
CA MET A 93 0.96 1.07 10.18
C MET A 93 0.26 1.69 8.97
N ALA A 94 0.97 1.87 7.85
CA ALA A 94 0.41 2.50 6.65
C ALA A 94 -0.71 1.67 6.02
N LYS A 95 -0.55 0.34 5.95
CA LYS A 95 -1.61 -0.57 5.46
C LYS A 95 -2.81 -0.65 6.43
N ALA A 96 -2.57 -0.54 7.73
CA ALA A 96 -3.65 -0.45 8.71
C ALA A 96 -4.45 0.86 8.56
N ALA A 97 -3.78 1.97 8.29
CA ALA A 97 -4.44 3.25 7.99
C ALA A 97 -5.30 3.17 6.72
N LEU A 98 -4.79 2.55 5.64
CA LEU A 98 -5.56 2.28 4.43
C LEU A 98 -6.81 1.43 4.71
N ASN A 99 -6.65 0.34 5.46
CA ASN A 99 -7.78 -0.52 5.85
C ASN A 99 -8.82 0.22 6.69
N MET A 100 -8.37 1.11 7.57
CA MET A 100 -9.26 1.91 8.39
C MET A 100 -10.06 2.89 7.51
N MET A 101 -9.43 3.54 6.54
CA MET A 101 -10.12 4.39 5.58
C MET A 101 -11.22 3.62 4.83
N THR A 102 -10.90 2.42 4.29
CA THR A 102 -11.92 1.57 3.66
C THR A 102 -13.07 1.32 4.65
N ARG A 103 -12.76 0.80 5.84
CA ARG A 103 -13.77 0.41 6.83
C ARG A 103 -14.67 1.57 7.25
N THR A 104 -14.09 2.76 7.41
CA THR A 104 -14.81 3.96 7.84
C THR A 104 -15.74 4.49 6.77
N SER A 105 -15.32 4.54 5.51
CA SER A 105 -16.07 5.23 4.45
C SER A 105 -16.93 4.31 3.57
N ALA A 106 -16.66 3.01 3.50
CA ALA A 106 -17.33 2.10 2.56
C ALA A 106 -18.85 2.05 2.74
N THR A 107 -19.35 1.92 3.97
CA THR A 107 -20.79 1.81 4.23
C THR A 107 -21.55 3.07 3.84
N GLU A 108 -21.00 4.24 4.18
CA GLU A 108 -21.61 5.54 3.85
C GLU A 108 -21.62 5.76 2.33
N MET A 109 -20.49 5.53 1.66
CA MET A 109 -20.41 5.67 0.21
C MET A 109 -21.35 4.70 -0.55
N ALA A 110 -21.53 3.49 -0.05
CA ALA A 110 -22.46 2.53 -0.64
C ALA A 110 -23.91 2.99 -0.49
N SER A 111 -24.29 3.50 0.70
CA SER A 111 -25.66 3.92 0.98
C SER A 111 -26.02 5.25 0.33
N THR A 112 -25.11 6.22 0.26
CA THR A 112 -25.38 7.56 -0.28
C THR A 112 -25.15 7.66 -1.77
N ASP A 113 -24.09 7.01 -2.29
CA ASP A 113 -23.63 7.20 -3.67
C ASP A 113 -23.69 5.93 -4.53
N GLN A 114 -24.08 4.76 -3.99
CA GLN A 114 -23.95 3.45 -4.67
C GLN A 114 -22.51 3.21 -5.19
N ILE A 115 -21.53 3.65 -4.41
CA ILE A 115 -20.11 3.40 -4.63
C ILE A 115 -19.64 2.42 -3.56
N TRP A 116 -19.33 1.20 -3.97
CA TRP A 116 -18.83 0.15 -3.09
C TRP A 116 -17.32 0.24 -2.99
N MET A 117 -16.80 0.05 -1.78
CA MET A 117 -15.36 0.13 -1.53
C MET A 117 -14.88 -1.07 -0.72
N ASN A 118 -13.73 -1.61 -1.13
CA ASN A 118 -12.96 -2.65 -0.44
C ASN A 118 -11.51 -2.18 -0.35
#